data_AF-A0A563E0V7-F1
#
_entry.id   AF-A0A563E0V7-F1
#
_cell.length_a   1.000
_cell.length_b   1.000
_cell.length_c   1.000
_cell.angle_alpha   90.00
_cell.angle_beta   90.00
_cell.angle_gamma   90.00
#
_symmetry.space_group_name_H-M   'P 1'
#
loop_
_entity.id
_entity.type
_entity.pdbx_description
1 polymer ?
#
loop_
_entity_poly.entity_id
_entity_poly.type
_entity_poly.pdbx_seq_one_letter_code
_entity_poly.pdbx_strand_id
1 'polypeptide(L)'
;MSTASSPELLGSAPARITVDLDAIASNVGVLKQRAGDAQVMAVVKGDAYGHGLVPSARAALRGGATWLGVAQMSEALALRDAGVTAPLLTWLHAPGLDFGPAVSQGIDVGVPAVWEVEAVAAAARELGQTARVQLKVDTGLARNGAYGPDWPALVEAAAKLAAEGAITVTGVFTHFAYADSPKHPTVITQQEKFADAVADCERAGFDLEVRHMSNSAATLTTPAAAWDMVRPGLAVYGLTPVPDLGSAASFGLVPAMTVSANATVIKRVPKGQGVSYGHTYVTPQETTLVDVPCGYADGVPRHASSSGPVQIGGRRFTVAGRVCMDQFVVDVGDLEVHDGEPVVLFGPGTNGEPTAQDWADVVGTISYEIVARMSTRLPRLYLGDGA
;
A
#
# COMPACT_ATOMS: atom_id res chain seq x y z
N MET A 1 -3.32 -7.54 18.15
CA MET A 1 -2.48 -7.42 19.36
C MET A 1 -1.02 -7.41 18.92
N SER A 2 -0.42 -6.23 18.78
CA SER A 2 1.01 -6.09 18.49
C SER A 2 1.73 -6.09 19.83
N THR A 3 2.48 -7.14 20.13
CA THR A 3 3.45 -7.13 21.23
C THR A 3 4.59 -6.21 20.79
N ALA A 4 4.59 -4.97 21.29
CA ALA A 4 5.74 -4.10 21.20
C ALA A 4 6.92 -4.86 21.82
N SER A 5 7.79 -5.39 20.95
CA SER A 5 8.99 -6.11 21.37
C SER A 5 9.95 -5.08 21.98
N SER A 6 10.63 -5.42 23.06
CA SER A 6 11.56 -4.48 23.70
C SER A 6 12.62 -3.99 22.70
N PRO A 7 13.09 -2.73 22.80
CA PRO A 7 14.14 -2.19 21.93
C PRO A 7 15.39 -3.08 21.82
N GLU A 8 15.75 -3.75 22.93
CA GLU A 8 16.86 -4.71 22.98
C GLU A 8 16.60 -5.97 22.12
N LEU A 9 15.36 -6.49 22.09
CA LEU A 9 14.99 -7.64 21.24
C LEU A 9 14.96 -7.24 19.76
N LEU A 10 14.54 -6.02 19.45
CA LEU A 10 14.53 -5.47 18.08
C LEU A 10 15.95 -5.25 17.53
N GLY A 11 16.91 -4.93 18.39
CA GLY A 11 18.33 -4.87 18.03
C GLY A 11 18.91 -6.23 17.65
N SER A 12 18.44 -7.29 18.31
CA SER A 12 18.91 -8.69 18.13
C SER A 12 18.25 -9.48 17.00
N ALA A 13 17.22 -8.92 16.36
CA ALA A 13 16.50 -9.62 15.30
C ALA A 13 17.41 -9.86 14.06
N PRO A 14 17.35 -11.06 13.44
CA PRO A 14 18.21 -11.40 12.30
C PRO A 14 17.94 -10.52 11.07
N ALA A 15 16.69 -10.11 10.88
CA ALA A 15 16.25 -9.17 9.84
C ALA A 15 15.18 -8.24 10.40
N ARG A 16 15.04 -7.05 9.81
CA ARG A 16 14.14 -5.98 10.26
C ARG A 16 13.67 -5.10 9.11
N ILE A 17 12.54 -4.43 9.35
CA ILE A 17 11.99 -3.38 8.50
C ILE A 17 12.12 -2.06 9.26
N THR A 18 12.78 -1.07 8.67
CA THR A 18 12.80 0.30 9.20
C THR A 18 11.87 1.16 8.35
N VAL A 19 10.96 1.88 9.00
CA VAL A 19 9.98 2.75 8.37
C VAL A 19 10.19 4.18 8.84
N ASP A 20 10.50 5.07 7.89
CA ASP A 20 10.64 6.50 8.14
C ASP A 20 9.26 7.18 8.07
N LEU A 21 8.75 7.60 9.24
CA LEU A 21 7.46 8.27 9.35
C LEU A 21 7.49 9.71 8.85
N ASP A 22 8.65 10.35 8.82
CA ASP A 22 8.78 11.71 8.30
C ASP A 22 8.84 11.70 6.77
N ALA A 23 9.40 10.64 6.17
CA ALA A 23 9.26 10.38 4.73
C ALA A 23 7.77 10.23 4.35
N ILE A 24 6.98 9.45 5.10
CA ILE A 24 5.53 9.32 4.86
C ILE A 24 4.82 10.68 4.95
N ALA A 25 5.08 11.46 6.00
CA ALA A 25 4.46 12.77 6.17
C ALA A 25 4.86 13.74 5.03
N SER A 26 6.14 13.74 4.64
CA SER A 26 6.66 14.54 3.53
C SER A 26 6.02 14.17 2.20
N ASN A 27 5.91 12.87 1.90
CA ASN A 27 5.27 12.36 0.69
C ASN A 27 3.81 12.79 0.61
N VAL A 28 3.06 12.74 1.72
CA VAL A 28 1.68 13.26 1.77
C VAL A 28 1.65 14.76 1.55
N GLY A 29 2.60 15.51 2.09
CA GLY A 29 2.75 16.94 1.81
C GLY A 29 2.93 17.24 0.31
N VAL A 30 3.76 16.46 -0.38
CA VAL A 30 3.93 16.54 -1.85
C VAL A 30 2.62 16.19 -2.56
N LEU A 31 1.95 15.11 -2.17
CA LEU A 31 0.68 14.70 -2.77
C LEU A 31 -0.42 15.74 -2.58
N LYS A 32 -0.46 16.40 -1.42
CA LYS A 32 -1.38 17.52 -1.15
C LYS A 32 -1.11 18.69 -2.07
N GLN A 33 0.16 19.05 -2.30
CA GLN A 33 0.50 20.10 -3.28
C GLN A 33 0.07 19.72 -4.70
N ARG A 34 0.19 18.45 -5.08
CA ARG A 34 -0.25 17.94 -6.39
C ARG A 34 -1.77 17.91 -6.53
N ALA A 35 -2.49 17.67 -5.45
CA ALA A 35 -3.95 17.62 -5.40
C ALA A 35 -4.61 19.01 -5.53
N GLY A 36 -3.87 20.09 -5.28
CA GLY A 36 -4.41 21.45 -5.28
C GLY A 36 -5.41 21.65 -4.14
N ASP A 37 -6.63 22.06 -4.48
CA ASP A 37 -7.71 22.27 -3.50
C ASP A 37 -8.39 20.95 -3.08
N ALA A 38 -8.14 19.85 -3.80
CA ALA A 38 -8.73 18.56 -3.47
C ALA A 38 -8.16 18.01 -2.16
N GLN A 39 -9.03 17.36 -1.38
CA GLN A 39 -8.65 16.63 -0.18
C GLN A 39 -7.74 15.44 -0.52
N VAL A 40 -6.97 14.97 0.45
CA VAL A 40 -6.13 13.77 0.32
C VAL A 40 -6.62 12.68 1.26
N MET A 41 -7.08 11.57 0.67
CA MET A 41 -7.30 10.31 1.37
C MET A 41 -6.04 9.45 1.27
N ALA A 42 -5.28 9.33 2.35
CA ALA A 42 -4.16 8.41 2.38
C ALA A 42 -4.67 6.96 2.50
N VAL A 43 -4.36 6.13 1.50
CA VAL A 43 -4.80 4.74 1.47
C VAL A 43 -3.80 3.86 2.23
N VAL A 44 -4.22 3.35 3.39
CA VAL A 44 -3.38 2.60 4.35
C VAL A 44 -3.77 1.13 4.52
N LYS A 45 -4.52 0.58 3.55
CA LYS A 45 -4.85 -0.86 3.50
C LYS A 45 -3.61 -1.76 3.41
N GLY A 46 -3.78 -3.05 3.69
CA GLY A 46 -2.73 -4.05 3.64
C GLY A 46 -1.64 -3.78 4.68
N ASP A 47 -2.05 -3.43 5.90
CA ASP A 47 -1.14 -2.98 6.97
C ASP A 47 -0.23 -1.82 6.51
N ALA A 48 -0.85 -0.79 5.91
CA ALA A 48 -0.15 0.31 5.27
C ALA A 48 0.87 -0.15 4.21
N TYR A 49 0.46 -1.05 3.32
CA TYR A 49 1.34 -1.64 2.29
C TYR A 49 2.60 -2.28 2.91
N GLY A 50 2.44 -2.90 4.08
CA GLY A 50 3.52 -3.51 4.86
C GLY A 50 4.29 -2.55 5.79
N HIS A 51 4.00 -1.25 5.79
CA HIS A 51 4.71 -0.27 6.63
C HIS A 51 4.16 -0.21 8.08
N GLY A 52 2.98 -0.76 8.35
CA GLY A 52 2.33 -0.75 9.64
C GLY A 52 1.19 0.25 9.74
N LEU A 53 -0.01 -0.27 9.97
CA LEU A 53 -1.29 0.45 9.85
C LEU A 53 -1.35 1.75 10.64
N VAL A 54 -1.23 1.68 11.98
CA VAL A 54 -1.46 2.83 12.88
C VAL A 54 -0.35 3.88 12.77
N PRO A 55 0.95 3.54 12.82
CA PRO A 55 2.02 4.55 12.72
C PRO A 55 1.99 5.28 11.37
N SER A 56 1.78 4.57 10.26
CA SER A 56 1.69 5.19 8.94
C SER A 56 0.43 6.04 8.77
N ALA A 57 -0.71 5.62 9.32
CA ALA A 57 -1.93 6.44 9.29
C ALA A 57 -1.73 7.78 10.02
N ARG A 58 -1.13 7.75 11.22
CA ARG A 58 -0.81 8.96 11.97
C ARG A 58 0.17 9.86 11.21
N ALA A 59 1.21 9.27 10.63
CA ALA A 59 2.17 10.02 9.81
C ALA A 59 1.53 10.67 8.58
N ALA A 60 0.63 9.96 7.90
CA ALA A 60 -0.10 10.52 6.77
C ALA A 60 -0.98 11.70 7.18
N LEU A 61 -1.68 11.60 8.32
CA LEU A 61 -2.46 12.71 8.87
C LEU A 61 -1.57 13.91 9.24
N ARG A 62 -0.40 13.69 9.86
CA ARG A 62 0.59 14.76 10.10
C ARG A 62 1.04 15.44 8.82
N GLY A 63 1.21 14.67 7.74
CA GLY A 63 1.54 15.17 6.40
C GLY A 63 0.42 15.95 5.71
N GLY A 64 -0.78 15.99 6.30
CA GLY A 64 -1.90 16.79 5.82
C GLY A 64 -2.97 16.01 5.06
N ALA A 65 -2.97 14.68 5.11
CA ALA A 65 -4.13 13.90 4.70
C ALA A 65 -5.33 14.26 5.59
N THR A 66 -6.50 14.43 4.99
CA THR A 66 -7.76 14.73 5.71
C THR A 66 -8.65 13.51 5.83
N TRP A 67 -8.39 12.48 5.03
CA TRP A 67 -9.09 11.20 5.05
C TRP A 67 -8.10 10.03 5.10
N LEU A 68 -8.61 8.89 5.56
CA LEU A 68 -7.94 7.60 5.45
C LEU A 68 -8.81 6.61 4.66
N GLY A 69 -8.15 5.71 3.94
CA GLY A 69 -8.82 4.66 3.17
C GLY A 69 -8.24 3.28 3.46
N VAL A 70 -9.09 2.32 3.78
CA VAL A 70 -8.72 0.92 4.00
C VAL A 70 -9.58 -0.02 3.17
N ALA A 71 -9.15 -1.27 2.99
CA ALA A 71 -9.94 -2.22 2.22
C ALA A 71 -10.96 -2.93 3.11
N GLN A 72 -10.51 -3.45 4.25
CA GLN A 72 -11.31 -4.32 5.08
C GLN A 72 -11.82 -3.61 6.33
N MET A 73 -12.99 -4.04 6.80
CA MET A 73 -13.60 -3.53 8.04
C MET A 73 -12.68 -3.67 9.25
N SER A 74 -11.94 -4.77 9.37
CA SER A 74 -11.00 -5.01 10.47
C SER A 74 -9.88 -3.97 10.55
N GLU A 75 -9.39 -3.47 9.41
CA GLU A 75 -8.41 -2.39 9.37
C GLU A 75 -9.02 -1.07 9.84
N ALA A 76 -10.28 -0.83 9.46
CA ALA A 76 -10.99 0.38 9.81
C ALA A 76 -11.24 0.46 11.32
N LEU A 77 -11.72 -0.64 11.90
CA LEU A 77 -11.93 -0.79 13.34
C LEU A 77 -10.61 -0.69 14.11
N ALA A 78 -9.53 -1.31 13.61
CA ALA A 78 -8.22 -1.20 14.25
C ALA A 78 -7.69 0.25 14.33
N LEU A 79 -7.97 1.07 13.30
CA LEU A 79 -7.64 2.51 13.35
C LEU A 79 -8.48 3.27 14.38
N ARG A 80 -9.78 2.97 14.46
CA ARG A 80 -10.68 3.57 15.46
C ARG A 80 -10.29 3.17 16.89
N ASP A 81 -9.99 1.90 17.13
CA ASP A 81 -9.50 1.39 18.42
C ASP A 81 -8.17 2.05 18.83
N ALA A 82 -7.36 2.46 17.85
CA ALA A 82 -6.12 3.21 18.07
C ALA A 82 -6.33 4.73 18.25
N GLY A 83 -7.58 5.19 18.37
CA GLY A 83 -7.96 6.58 18.63
C GLY A 83 -7.94 7.48 17.39
N VAL A 84 -7.92 6.92 16.17
CA VAL A 84 -7.96 7.73 14.95
C VAL A 84 -9.37 8.25 14.70
N THR A 85 -9.54 9.57 14.75
CA THR A 85 -10.83 10.26 14.59
C THR A 85 -11.05 10.85 13.20
N ALA A 86 -10.03 10.86 12.33
CA ALA A 86 -10.17 11.35 10.96
C ALA A 86 -11.24 10.55 10.18
N PRO A 87 -11.92 11.19 9.20
CA PRO A 87 -12.77 10.50 8.25
C PRO A 87 -12.10 9.27 7.62
N LEU A 88 -12.84 8.17 7.54
CA LEU A 88 -12.30 6.87 7.18
C LEU A 88 -13.28 6.13 6.28
N LEU A 89 -12.81 5.64 5.14
CA LEU A 89 -13.59 4.85 4.19
C LEU A 89 -13.08 3.40 4.15
N THR A 90 -13.99 2.42 4.22
CA THR A 90 -13.76 0.99 3.92
C THR A 90 -14.64 0.54 2.75
N TRP A 91 -14.18 -0.38 1.89
CA TRP A 91 -14.87 -0.65 0.60
C TRP A 91 -14.81 -2.10 0.08
N LEU A 92 -14.32 -3.06 0.87
CA LEU A 92 -14.23 -4.46 0.47
C LEU A 92 -14.91 -5.35 1.51
N HIS A 93 -16.16 -5.69 1.23
CA HIS A 93 -17.02 -6.43 2.13
C HIS A 93 -17.58 -7.69 1.46
N ALA A 94 -18.00 -8.64 2.26
CA ALA A 94 -18.70 -9.84 1.81
C ALA A 94 -20.15 -9.82 2.33
N PRO A 95 -21.12 -10.41 1.60
CA PRO A 95 -22.46 -10.60 2.11
C PRO A 95 -22.47 -11.30 3.47
N GLY A 96 -23.30 -10.81 4.39
CA GLY A 96 -23.39 -11.32 5.76
C GLY A 96 -22.41 -10.69 6.75
N LEU A 97 -21.59 -9.72 6.33
CA LEU A 97 -20.82 -8.89 7.25
C LEU A 97 -21.75 -8.07 8.16
N ASP A 98 -21.43 -8.01 9.45
CA ASP A 98 -22.08 -7.09 10.38
C ASP A 98 -21.52 -5.66 10.20
N PHE A 99 -22.38 -4.74 9.78
CA PHE A 99 -22.04 -3.32 9.59
C PHE A 99 -22.28 -2.47 10.84
N GLY A 100 -22.87 -3.01 11.90
CA GLY A 100 -23.12 -2.29 13.15
C GLY A 100 -21.89 -1.58 13.73
N PRO A 101 -20.72 -2.23 13.80
CA PRO A 101 -19.48 -1.59 14.23
C PRO A 101 -19.11 -0.36 13.37
N ALA A 102 -19.27 -0.43 12.05
CA ALA A 102 -18.96 0.68 11.15
C ALA A 102 -19.86 1.89 11.41
N VAL A 103 -21.17 1.65 11.54
CA VAL A 103 -22.15 2.69 11.83
C VAL A 103 -21.89 3.33 13.19
N SER A 104 -21.70 2.52 14.23
CA SER A 104 -21.48 3.00 15.59
C SER A 104 -20.21 3.85 15.75
N GLN A 105 -19.19 3.62 14.91
CA GLN A 105 -17.92 4.32 14.93
C GLN A 105 -17.79 5.40 13.84
N GLY A 106 -18.88 5.72 13.13
CA GLY A 106 -18.89 6.75 12.09
C GLY A 106 -17.85 6.47 11.00
N ILE A 107 -17.77 5.23 10.53
CA ILE A 107 -16.93 4.82 9.41
C ILE A 107 -17.77 4.90 8.14
N ASP A 108 -17.27 5.59 7.11
CA ASP A 108 -17.91 5.63 5.80
C ASP A 108 -17.74 4.25 5.11
N VAL A 109 -18.82 3.75 4.53
CA VAL A 109 -18.85 2.45 3.82
C VAL A 109 -18.99 2.67 2.32
N GLY A 110 -17.99 2.24 1.56
CA GLY A 110 -18.02 2.25 0.10
C GLY A 110 -18.87 1.11 -0.44
N VAL A 111 -20.06 1.40 -0.94
CA VAL A 111 -21.07 0.42 -1.36
C VAL A 111 -21.11 0.29 -2.89
N PRO A 112 -20.83 -0.89 -3.46
CA PRO A 112 -20.79 -1.12 -4.90
C PRO A 112 -22.06 -1.79 -5.46
N ALA A 113 -23.02 -2.17 -4.62
CA ALA A 113 -24.17 -2.97 -5.01
C ALA A 113 -25.36 -2.75 -4.07
N VAL A 114 -26.57 -3.01 -4.58
CA VAL A 114 -27.84 -2.80 -3.86
C VAL A 114 -27.87 -3.56 -2.53
N TRP A 115 -27.47 -4.83 -2.54
CA TRP A 115 -27.47 -5.64 -1.31
C TRP A 115 -26.65 -5.01 -0.18
N GLU A 116 -25.57 -4.30 -0.51
CA GLU A 116 -24.64 -3.76 0.47
C GLU A 116 -25.18 -2.47 1.10
N VAL A 117 -25.77 -1.57 0.29
CA VAL A 117 -26.42 -0.38 0.83
C VAL A 117 -27.65 -0.74 1.68
N GLU A 118 -28.39 -1.78 1.31
CA GLU A 118 -29.51 -2.31 2.11
C GLU A 118 -29.03 -2.91 3.44
N ALA A 119 -27.93 -3.67 3.43
CA ALA A 119 -27.35 -4.25 4.65
C ALA A 119 -26.82 -3.17 5.62
N VAL A 120 -26.15 -2.15 5.09
CA VAL A 120 -25.69 -1.00 5.89
C VAL A 120 -26.89 -0.25 6.49
N ALA A 121 -27.94 -0.02 5.71
CA ALA A 121 -29.15 0.63 6.19
C ALA A 121 -29.90 -0.20 7.24
N ALA A 122 -29.90 -1.54 7.12
CA ALA A 122 -30.46 -2.42 8.14
C ALA A 122 -29.75 -2.26 9.49
N ALA A 123 -28.40 -2.30 9.49
CA ALA A 123 -27.61 -2.06 10.71
C ALA A 123 -27.86 -0.65 11.29
N ALA A 124 -28.00 0.36 10.43
CA ALA A 124 -28.31 1.72 10.85
C ALA A 124 -29.66 1.82 11.57
N ARG A 125 -30.70 1.18 11.02
CA ARG A 125 -32.04 1.10 11.63
C ARG A 125 -32.02 0.41 12.98
N GLU A 126 -31.30 -0.72 13.08
CA GLU A 126 -31.18 -1.47 14.35
C GLU A 126 -30.52 -0.63 15.46
N LEU A 127 -29.54 0.20 15.09
CA LEU A 127 -28.84 1.10 16.01
C LEU A 127 -29.57 2.43 16.26
N GLY A 128 -30.62 2.73 15.50
CA GLY A 128 -31.28 4.05 15.54
C GLY A 128 -30.34 5.19 15.11
N GLN A 129 -29.41 4.92 14.19
CA GLN A 129 -28.42 5.85 13.68
C GLN A 129 -28.55 5.99 12.16
N THR A 130 -27.92 7.03 11.58
CA THR A 130 -27.80 7.19 10.13
C THR A 130 -26.41 6.74 9.69
N ALA A 131 -26.34 5.76 8.80
CA ALA A 131 -25.06 5.30 8.29
C ALA A 131 -24.52 6.20 7.18
N ARG A 132 -23.20 6.31 7.06
CA ARG A 132 -22.52 7.10 6.04
C ARG A 132 -22.03 6.19 4.93
N VAL A 133 -22.46 6.42 3.70
CA VAL A 133 -22.10 5.55 2.55
C VAL A 133 -21.57 6.34 1.38
N GLN A 134 -20.66 5.74 0.63
CA GLN A 134 -20.17 6.28 -0.64
C GLN A 134 -20.46 5.30 -1.76
N LEU A 135 -21.17 5.75 -2.79
CA LEU A 135 -21.55 4.88 -3.91
C LEU A 135 -20.36 4.62 -4.82
N LYS A 136 -20.14 3.36 -5.17
CA LYS A 136 -19.05 2.97 -6.06
C LYS A 136 -19.56 2.57 -7.44
N VAL A 137 -19.17 3.33 -8.46
CA VAL A 137 -19.49 3.04 -9.87
C VAL A 137 -18.30 2.37 -10.58
N ASP A 138 -18.58 1.36 -11.39
CA ASP A 138 -17.59 0.79 -12.31
C ASP A 138 -17.62 1.52 -13.66
N THR A 139 -16.55 2.26 -13.94
CA THR A 139 -16.41 3.03 -15.19
C THR A 139 -15.66 2.28 -16.28
N GLY A 140 -15.20 1.05 -16.01
CA GLY A 140 -14.44 0.23 -16.97
C GLY A 140 -13.29 -0.57 -16.37
N LEU A 141 -13.16 -0.64 -15.04
CA LEU A 141 -12.17 -1.52 -14.40
C LEU A 141 -12.66 -2.97 -14.34
N ALA A 142 -13.99 -3.19 -14.39
CA ALA A 142 -14.63 -4.50 -14.34
C ALA A 142 -14.19 -5.34 -13.12
N ARG A 143 -14.17 -4.72 -11.93
CA ARG A 143 -13.73 -5.37 -10.69
C ARG A 143 -14.77 -5.33 -9.58
N ASN A 144 -15.03 -4.13 -9.07
CA ASN A 144 -15.98 -3.90 -8.00
C ASN A 144 -16.56 -2.50 -8.23
N GLY A 145 -17.86 -2.31 -8.00
CA GLY A 145 -18.63 -1.13 -8.35
C GLY A 145 -19.82 -1.53 -9.21
N ALA A 146 -20.91 -0.78 -9.13
CA ALA A 146 -22.10 -1.04 -9.93
C ALA A 146 -21.83 -0.68 -11.40
N TYR A 147 -22.23 -1.57 -12.31
CA TYR A 147 -21.96 -1.46 -13.75
C TYR A 147 -23.26 -1.52 -14.56
N GLY A 148 -23.35 -0.70 -15.60
CA GLY A 148 -24.50 -0.74 -16.51
C GLY A 148 -25.83 -0.55 -15.76
N PRO A 149 -26.82 -1.46 -15.92
CA PRO A 149 -28.11 -1.36 -15.24
C PRO A 149 -28.04 -1.41 -13.70
N ASP A 150 -26.96 -1.94 -13.12
CA ASP A 150 -26.82 -2.01 -11.66
C ASP A 150 -26.57 -0.62 -11.05
N TRP A 151 -26.00 0.32 -11.81
CA TRP A 151 -25.74 1.68 -11.35
C TRP A 151 -27.02 2.46 -11.02
N PRO A 152 -27.98 2.64 -11.96
CA PRO A 152 -29.22 3.32 -11.64
C PRO A 152 -30.03 2.57 -10.57
N ALA A 153 -29.97 1.23 -10.51
CA ALA A 153 -30.62 0.47 -9.45
C ALA A 153 -30.02 0.78 -8.05
N LEU A 154 -28.69 0.89 -7.95
CA LEU A 154 -28.00 1.30 -6.73
C LEU A 154 -28.37 2.73 -6.30
N VAL A 155 -28.39 3.67 -7.25
CA VAL A 155 -28.77 5.06 -6.99
C VAL A 155 -30.22 5.16 -6.50
N GLU A 156 -31.15 4.43 -7.14
CA GLU A 156 -32.56 4.40 -6.73
C GLU A 156 -32.74 3.80 -5.32
N ALA A 157 -32.06 2.69 -5.02
CA ALA A 157 -32.09 2.08 -3.70
C ALA A 157 -31.54 3.04 -2.63
N ALA A 158 -30.39 3.67 -2.89
CA ALA A 158 -29.80 4.64 -1.99
C ALA A 158 -30.70 5.87 -1.77
N ALA A 159 -31.40 6.36 -2.80
CA ALA A 159 -32.31 7.49 -2.69
C ALA A 159 -33.50 7.20 -1.75
N LYS A 160 -34.09 6.00 -1.84
CA LYS A 160 -35.16 5.55 -0.94
C LYS A 160 -34.67 5.50 0.52
N LEU A 161 -33.51 4.88 0.73
CA LEU A 161 -32.92 4.73 2.07
C LEU A 161 -32.49 6.07 2.68
N ALA A 162 -32.04 7.02 1.86
CA ALA A 162 -31.70 8.37 2.30
C ALA A 162 -32.96 9.17 2.69
N ALA A 163 -34.04 9.06 1.91
CA ALA A 163 -35.33 9.70 2.23
C ALA A 163 -35.95 9.20 3.55
N GLU A 164 -35.67 7.95 3.91
CA GLU A 164 -36.03 7.36 5.21
C GLU A 164 -35.12 7.79 6.37
N GLY A 165 -33.99 8.46 6.08
CA GLY A 165 -32.98 8.84 7.08
C GLY A 165 -32.08 7.70 7.56
N ALA A 166 -32.16 6.51 6.93
CA ALA A 166 -31.34 5.35 7.30
C ALA A 166 -29.87 5.52 6.88
N ILE A 167 -29.64 6.24 5.78
CA ILE A 167 -28.29 6.52 5.28
C ILE A 167 -28.12 7.99 4.88
N THR A 168 -26.87 8.44 4.84
CA THR A 168 -26.43 9.64 4.13
C THR A 168 -25.43 9.20 3.05
N VAL A 169 -25.70 9.57 1.80
CA VAL A 169 -24.76 9.36 0.70
C VAL A 169 -23.74 10.48 0.72
N THR A 170 -22.56 10.21 1.29
CA THR A 170 -21.50 11.20 1.53
C THR A 170 -20.59 11.39 0.33
N GLY A 171 -20.60 10.46 -0.62
CA GLY A 171 -19.75 10.57 -1.80
C GLY A 171 -20.02 9.54 -2.89
N VAL A 172 -19.33 9.73 -4.01
CA VAL A 172 -19.34 8.83 -5.17
C VAL A 172 -17.94 8.64 -5.69
N PHE A 173 -17.59 7.41 -6.06
CA PHE A 173 -16.25 7.10 -6.51
C PHE A 173 -16.12 5.98 -7.53
N THR A 174 -15.02 6.02 -8.27
CA THR A 174 -14.60 4.95 -9.18
C THR A 174 -13.10 4.66 -9.03
N HIS A 175 -12.57 3.77 -9.85
CA HIS A 175 -11.13 3.49 -9.90
C HIS A 175 -10.66 3.28 -11.34
N PHE A 176 -9.57 3.96 -11.70
CA PHE A 176 -8.95 3.84 -13.02
C PHE A 176 -8.37 2.44 -13.26
N ALA A 177 -8.38 2.02 -14.54
CA ALA A 177 -7.68 0.84 -15.04
C ALA A 177 -6.25 1.14 -15.50
N TYR A 178 -6.05 2.25 -16.22
CA TYR A 178 -4.78 2.63 -16.87
C TYR A 178 -4.23 3.97 -16.36
N ALA A 179 -4.40 4.28 -15.07
CA ALA A 179 -3.93 5.56 -14.53
C ALA A 179 -2.40 5.75 -14.66
N ASP A 180 -1.66 4.65 -14.78
CA ASP A 180 -0.23 4.62 -15.04
C ASP A 180 0.15 4.91 -16.50
N SER A 181 -0.84 4.96 -17.40
CA SER A 181 -0.73 5.39 -18.79
C SER A 181 -1.68 6.57 -19.07
N PRO A 182 -1.36 7.80 -18.63
CA PRO A 182 -2.31 8.93 -18.59
C PRO A 182 -2.91 9.33 -19.93
N LYS A 183 -2.24 8.97 -21.03
CA LYS A 183 -2.67 9.23 -22.42
C LYS A 183 -3.53 8.12 -23.01
N HIS A 184 -3.75 7.01 -22.28
CA HIS A 184 -4.53 5.89 -22.78
C HIS A 184 -6.02 6.30 -22.93
N PRO A 185 -6.69 5.99 -24.05
CA PRO A 185 -8.07 6.42 -24.29
C PRO A 185 -9.06 6.03 -23.18
N THR A 186 -8.85 4.87 -22.55
CA THR A 186 -9.66 4.41 -21.41
C THR A 186 -9.66 5.40 -20.25
N VAL A 187 -8.57 6.14 -20.01
CA VAL A 187 -8.51 7.15 -18.93
C VAL A 187 -9.51 8.28 -19.19
N ILE A 188 -9.65 8.71 -20.44
CA ILE A 188 -10.62 9.74 -20.83
C ILE A 188 -12.05 9.17 -20.70
N THR A 189 -12.31 7.99 -21.26
CA THR A 189 -13.63 7.35 -21.18
C THR A 189 -14.07 7.10 -19.73
N GLN A 190 -13.15 6.75 -18.82
CA GLN A 190 -13.48 6.59 -17.40
C GLN A 190 -13.80 7.91 -16.72
N GLN A 191 -13.17 9.02 -17.12
CA GLN A 191 -13.50 10.36 -16.60
C GLN A 191 -14.90 10.80 -17.04
N GLU A 192 -15.24 10.61 -18.32
CA GLU A 192 -16.56 10.93 -18.85
C GLU A 192 -17.66 10.14 -18.14
N LYS A 193 -17.51 8.81 -18.05
CA LYS A 193 -18.47 7.96 -17.33
C LYS A 193 -18.58 8.29 -15.84
N PHE A 194 -17.48 8.73 -15.23
CA PHE A 194 -17.53 9.16 -13.82
C PHE A 194 -18.30 10.46 -13.66
N ALA A 195 -18.13 11.42 -14.57
CA ALA A 195 -18.92 12.65 -14.57
C ALA A 195 -20.43 12.37 -14.75
N ASP A 196 -20.79 11.43 -15.63
CA ASP A 196 -22.19 11.00 -15.79
C ASP A 196 -22.75 10.41 -14.50
N ALA A 197 -21.98 9.54 -13.82
CA ALA A 197 -22.37 8.95 -12.55
C ALA A 197 -22.53 10.00 -11.43
N VAL A 198 -21.65 11.00 -11.37
CA VAL A 198 -21.81 12.14 -10.45
C VAL A 198 -23.13 12.87 -10.74
N ALA A 199 -23.43 13.14 -12.01
CA ALA A 199 -24.68 13.81 -12.39
C ALA A 199 -25.93 12.96 -12.05
N ASP A 200 -25.86 11.63 -12.13
CA ASP A 200 -26.93 10.75 -11.64
C ASP A 200 -27.17 10.92 -10.13
N CYS A 201 -26.10 10.93 -9.34
CA CYS A 201 -26.18 11.15 -7.89
C CYS A 201 -26.78 12.51 -7.53
N GLU A 202 -26.36 13.58 -8.22
CA GLU A 202 -26.87 14.93 -7.98
C GLU A 202 -28.35 15.05 -8.39
N ARG A 203 -28.77 14.43 -9.50
CA ARG A 203 -30.19 14.35 -9.89
C ARG A 203 -31.05 13.57 -8.91
N ALA A 204 -30.48 12.58 -8.24
CA ALA A 204 -31.15 11.83 -7.17
C ALA A 204 -31.29 12.65 -5.87
N GLY A 205 -30.71 13.86 -5.81
CA GLY A 205 -30.82 14.78 -4.69
C GLY A 205 -29.79 14.55 -3.58
N PHE A 206 -28.70 13.81 -3.85
CA PHE A 206 -27.63 13.63 -2.87
C PHE A 206 -26.77 14.89 -2.74
N ASP A 207 -26.55 15.33 -1.50
CA ASP A 207 -25.59 16.37 -1.14
C ASP A 207 -24.22 15.73 -0.88
N LEU A 208 -23.43 15.57 -1.95
CA LEU A 208 -22.17 14.85 -1.91
C LEU A 208 -21.08 15.69 -1.22
N GLU A 209 -20.49 15.15 -0.14
CA GLU A 209 -19.32 15.76 0.52
C GLU A 209 -18.05 15.58 -0.33
N VAL A 210 -17.92 14.44 -1.03
CA VAL A 210 -16.74 14.12 -1.84
C VAL A 210 -17.04 13.35 -3.13
N ARG A 211 -16.44 13.76 -4.23
CA ARG A 211 -16.34 13.02 -5.50
C ARG A 211 -14.87 12.66 -5.72
N HIS A 212 -14.57 11.39 -6.00
CA HIS A 212 -13.17 10.98 -6.14
C HIS A 212 -12.91 9.80 -7.08
N MET A 213 -11.88 9.94 -7.93
CA MET A 213 -11.47 8.87 -8.85
C MET A 213 -9.95 8.61 -8.89
N SER A 214 -9.15 9.61 -8.52
CA SER A 214 -7.69 9.56 -8.67
C SER A 214 -7.02 8.63 -7.66
N ASN A 215 -6.22 7.68 -8.16
CA ASN A 215 -5.26 6.91 -7.36
C ASN A 215 -3.88 7.61 -7.37
N SER A 216 -2.82 6.99 -6.85
CA SER A 216 -1.47 7.58 -6.85
C SER A 216 -1.00 8.03 -8.23
N ALA A 217 -1.20 7.22 -9.29
CA ALA A 217 -0.75 7.58 -10.62
C ALA A 217 -1.48 8.81 -11.15
N ALA A 218 -2.82 8.80 -11.14
CA ALA A 218 -3.62 9.95 -11.59
C ALA A 218 -3.38 11.21 -10.75
N THR A 219 -3.11 11.09 -9.44
CA THR A 219 -2.76 12.23 -8.59
C THR A 219 -1.46 12.91 -9.05
N LEU A 220 -0.49 12.14 -9.53
CA LEU A 220 0.80 12.67 -9.98
C LEU A 220 0.78 13.18 -11.41
N THR A 221 -0.08 12.62 -12.27
CA THR A 221 0.00 12.82 -13.72
C THR A 221 -1.24 13.44 -14.36
N THR A 222 -2.37 13.48 -13.65
CA THR A 222 -3.68 13.85 -14.21
C THR A 222 -4.44 14.81 -13.27
N PRO A 223 -3.99 16.08 -13.13
CA PRO A 223 -4.61 17.04 -12.21
C PRO A 223 -6.12 17.27 -12.44
N ALA A 224 -6.57 17.19 -13.69
CA ALA A 224 -7.98 17.34 -14.05
C ALA A 224 -8.91 16.27 -13.44
N ALA A 225 -8.36 15.14 -12.98
CA ALA A 225 -9.11 14.05 -12.35
C ALA A 225 -9.12 14.14 -10.80
N ALA A 226 -8.67 15.26 -10.22
CA ALA A 226 -8.60 15.42 -8.76
C ALA A 226 -9.98 15.43 -8.08
N TRP A 227 -10.97 16.07 -8.71
CA TRP A 227 -12.30 16.29 -8.13
C TRP A 227 -12.22 16.88 -6.71
N ASP A 228 -13.04 16.44 -5.77
CA ASP A 228 -13.04 16.94 -4.38
C ASP A 228 -11.98 16.24 -3.52
N MET A 229 -11.53 15.05 -3.93
CA MET A 229 -10.57 14.24 -3.18
C MET A 229 -9.76 13.28 -4.05
N VAL A 230 -8.46 13.14 -3.76
CA VAL A 230 -7.57 12.13 -4.34
C VAL A 230 -7.30 10.99 -3.35
N ARG A 231 -7.00 9.79 -3.85
CA ARG A 231 -6.76 8.57 -3.05
C ARG A 231 -5.39 7.92 -3.30
N PRO A 232 -4.28 8.62 -3.04
CA PRO A 232 -2.96 8.02 -3.16
C PRO A 232 -2.75 6.91 -2.12
N GLY A 233 -2.18 5.79 -2.57
CA GLY A 233 -1.72 4.69 -1.74
C GLY A 233 -0.21 4.54 -1.85
N LEU A 234 0.28 3.93 -2.93
CA LEU A 234 1.71 3.64 -3.11
C LEU A 234 2.61 4.88 -2.95
N ALA A 235 2.18 6.02 -3.50
CA ALA A 235 2.95 7.27 -3.43
C ALA A 235 3.04 7.85 -2.01
N VAL A 236 2.13 7.50 -1.09
CA VAL A 236 2.23 7.87 0.34
C VAL A 236 3.50 7.28 0.95
N TYR A 237 3.90 6.10 0.48
CA TYR A 237 5.09 5.38 0.91
C TYR A 237 6.34 5.70 0.08
N GLY A 238 6.24 6.71 -0.79
CA GLY A 238 7.38 7.24 -1.53
C GLY A 238 7.76 6.44 -2.77
N LEU A 239 6.91 5.52 -3.21
CA LEU A 239 7.15 4.69 -4.38
C LEU A 239 6.37 5.23 -5.58
N THR A 240 7.02 5.28 -6.75
CA THR A 240 6.39 5.74 -7.99
C THR A 240 5.44 4.67 -8.53
N PRO A 241 4.17 5.02 -8.85
CA PRO A 241 3.24 4.11 -9.51
C PRO A 241 3.43 4.07 -11.02
N VAL A 242 4.33 4.91 -11.57
CA VAL A 242 4.57 5.12 -13.00
C VAL A 242 6.07 5.14 -13.29
N PRO A 243 6.80 4.04 -13.03
CA PRO A 243 8.26 4.00 -13.19
C PRO A 243 8.72 4.39 -14.61
N ASP A 244 7.91 4.10 -15.64
CA ASP A 244 8.18 4.48 -17.03
C ASP A 244 8.08 5.99 -17.31
N LEU A 245 7.37 6.75 -16.47
CA LEU A 245 7.19 8.19 -16.61
C LEU A 245 8.12 8.99 -15.71
N GLY A 246 8.51 8.43 -14.57
CA GLY A 246 9.39 9.11 -13.63
C GLY A 246 9.71 8.28 -12.38
N SER A 247 10.92 8.46 -11.87
CA SER A 247 11.36 7.91 -10.59
C SER A 247 10.64 8.59 -9.42
N ALA A 248 10.64 7.95 -8.24
CA ALA A 248 10.13 8.56 -7.01
C ALA A 248 10.73 9.96 -6.78
N ALA A 249 12.04 10.09 -6.88
CA ALA A 249 12.75 11.36 -6.72
C ALA A 249 12.30 12.45 -7.72
N SER A 250 12.01 12.08 -8.98
CA SER A 250 11.50 13.05 -9.97
C SER A 250 10.13 13.62 -9.62
N PHE A 251 9.32 12.88 -8.86
CA PHE A 251 8.05 13.36 -8.31
C PHE A 251 8.18 14.05 -6.95
N GLY A 252 9.39 14.11 -6.37
CA GLY A 252 9.64 14.61 -5.03
C GLY A 252 9.30 13.61 -3.93
N LEU A 253 9.17 12.32 -4.27
CA LEU A 253 8.82 11.25 -3.34
C LEU A 253 10.08 10.59 -2.76
N VAL A 254 10.02 10.19 -1.50
CA VAL A 254 11.10 9.52 -0.76
C VAL A 254 10.60 8.18 -0.23
N PRO A 255 11.13 7.03 -0.70
CA PRO A 255 10.70 5.72 -0.22
C PRO A 255 10.88 5.60 1.31
N ALA A 256 9.83 5.17 2.01
CA ALA A 256 9.80 5.18 3.47
C ALA A 256 10.34 3.89 4.11
N MET A 257 10.42 2.78 3.37
CA MET A 257 10.81 1.47 3.88
C MET A 257 12.26 1.12 3.53
N THR A 258 13.02 0.66 4.52
CA THR A 258 14.29 -0.04 4.35
C THR A 258 14.18 -1.44 4.96
N VAL A 259 14.51 -2.48 4.18
CA VAL A 259 14.59 -3.86 4.66
C VAL A 259 16.05 -4.26 4.75
N SER A 260 16.46 -4.70 5.94
CA SER A 260 17.83 -5.08 6.22
C SER A 260 17.91 -6.36 7.04
N ALA A 261 19.04 -7.04 6.92
CA ALA A 261 19.41 -8.18 7.73
C ALA A 261 20.85 -8.03 8.22
N ASN A 262 21.23 -8.80 9.22
CA ASN A 262 22.60 -8.88 9.67
C ASN A 262 23.21 -10.20 9.19
N ALA A 263 24.39 -10.16 8.57
CA ALA A 263 25.10 -11.36 8.14
C ALA A 263 25.30 -12.33 9.31
N THR A 264 24.94 -13.60 9.13
CA THR A 264 24.95 -14.61 10.21
C THR A 264 26.15 -15.53 10.15
N VAL A 265 26.50 -15.98 8.95
CA VAL A 265 27.60 -16.91 8.73
C VAL A 265 28.38 -16.47 7.50
N ILE A 266 29.68 -16.27 7.68
CA ILE A 266 30.60 -15.90 6.62
C ILE A 266 31.63 -17.01 6.46
N LYS A 267 31.82 -17.46 5.23
CA LYS A 267 32.77 -18.54 4.94
C LYS A 267 33.49 -18.33 3.62
N ARG A 268 34.80 -18.51 3.66
CA ARG A 268 35.63 -18.66 2.46
C ARG A 268 35.47 -20.09 1.93
N VAL A 269 35.16 -20.23 0.64
CA VAL A 269 34.93 -21.53 0.00
C VAL A 269 35.75 -21.64 -1.29
N PRO A 270 36.17 -22.86 -1.67
CA PRO A 270 36.93 -23.05 -2.90
C PRO A 270 36.07 -22.85 -4.15
N LYS A 271 36.73 -22.73 -5.30
CA LYS A 271 36.10 -22.84 -6.62
C LYS A 271 35.35 -24.17 -6.76
N GLY A 272 34.17 -24.15 -7.38
CA GLY A 272 33.39 -25.35 -7.65
C GLY A 272 32.45 -25.75 -6.51
N GLN A 273 32.35 -24.95 -5.45
CA GLN A 273 31.39 -25.18 -4.37
C GLN A 273 29.97 -24.88 -4.84
N GLY A 274 29.08 -25.88 -4.75
CA GLY A 274 27.64 -25.69 -4.97
C GLY A 274 27.00 -24.88 -3.83
N VAL A 275 26.08 -23.97 -4.16
CA VAL A 275 25.43 -23.07 -3.20
C VAL A 275 23.90 -23.27 -3.22
N SER A 276 23.32 -23.43 -2.02
CA SER A 276 21.88 -23.60 -1.78
C SER A 276 21.24 -24.83 -2.47
N TYR A 277 19.92 -24.97 -2.39
CA TYR A 277 19.20 -26.14 -2.89
C TYR A 277 19.41 -26.38 -4.38
N GLY A 278 19.75 -27.63 -4.72
CA GLY A 278 19.98 -28.06 -6.10
C GLY A 278 21.25 -27.51 -6.72
N HIS A 279 22.09 -26.79 -5.96
CA HIS A 279 23.34 -26.19 -6.42
C HIS A 279 23.19 -25.45 -7.76
N THR A 280 22.13 -24.64 -7.88
CA THR A 280 21.86 -23.84 -9.09
C THR A 280 22.86 -22.69 -9.28
N TYR A 281 23.69 -22.45 -8.26
CA TYR A 281 24.88 -21.61 -8.33
C TYR A 281 26.08 -22.44 -7.89
N VAL A 282 27.20 -22.26 -8.59
CA VAL A 282 28.48 -22.90 -8.30
C VAL A 282 29.55 -21.82 -8.35
N THR A 283 30.39 -21.73 -7.31
CA THR A 283 31.39 -20.67 -7.19
C THR A 283 32.39 -20.74 -8.36
N PRO A 284 32.56 -19.64 -9.13
CA PRO A 284 33.45 -19.65 -10.31
C PRO A 284 34.93 -19.61 -9.93
N GLN A 285 35.23 -19.18 -8.70
CA GLN A 285 36.55 -19.05 -8.10
C GLN A 285 36.48 -19.27 -6.59
N GLU A 286 37.62 -19.28 -5.90
CA GLU A 286 37.62 -19.18 -4.44
C GLU A 286 36.99 -17.83 -4.04
N THR A 287 36.07 -17.86 -3.09
CA THR A 287 35.24 -16.70 -2.79
C THR A 287 34.70 -16.73 -1.36
N THR A 288 34.19 -15.60 -0.90
CA THR A 288 33.46 -15.47 0.36
C THR A 288 31.96 -15.55 0.12
N LEU A 289 31.30 -16.47 0.82
CA LEU A 289 29.84 -16.59 0.87
C LEU A 289 29.31 -16.02 2.18
N VAL A 290 28.26 -15.21 2.08
CA VAL A 290 27.55 -14.58 3.21
C VAL A 290 26.15 -15.15 3.30
N ASP A 291 25.80 -15.72 4.46
CA ASP A 291 24.43 -16.12 4.78
C ASP A 291 23.62 -14.90 5.26
N VAL A 292 22.45 -14.71 4.66
CA VAL A 292 21.53 -13.61 4.95
C VAL A 292 20.24 -14.20 5.52
N PRO A 293 19.91 -13.96 6.80
CA PRO A 293 18.80 -14.63 7.49
C PRO A 293 17.44 -13.95 7.22
N CYS A 294 17.08 -13.85 5.94
CA CYS A 294 15.79 -13.36 5.47
C CYS A 294 15.38 -14.18 4.25
N GLY A 295 14.23 -14.86 4.28
CA GLY A 295 13.81 -15.75 3.20
C GLY A 295 12.41 -15.47 2.67
N TYR A 296 11.87 -16.41 1.89
CA TYR A 296 10.57 -16.20 1.25
C TYR A 296 9.38 -16.18 2.21
N ALA A 297 9.52 -16.72 3.42
CA ALA A 297 8.49 -16.59 4.45
C ALA A 297 8.56 -15.24 5.19
N ASP A 298 9.64 -14.48 5.00
CA ASP A 298 9.81 -13.11 5.49
C ASP A 298 9.40 -12.06 4.44
N GLY A 299 9.23 -12.49 3.18
CA GLY A 299 8.74 -11.66 2.08
C GLY A 299 9.66 -11.64 0.86
N VAL A 300 10.87 -12.22 0.93
CA VAL A 300 11.82 -12.25 -0.19
C VAL A 300 11.26 -13.12 -1.33
N PRO A 301 11.00 -12.59 -2.54
CA PRO A 301 10.43 -13.41 -3.60
C PRO A 301 11.36 -14.58 -3.95
N ARG A 302 10.85 -15.81 -3.90
CA ARG A 302 11.66 -16.99 -4.30
C ARG A 302 12.12 -16.91 -5.77
N HIS A 303 11.36 -16.21 -6.61
CA HIS A 303 11.71 -15.92 -8.00
C HIS A 303 12.94 -15.01 -8.15
N ALA A 304 13.40 -14.36 -7.08
CA ALA A 304 14.66 -13.61 -7.04
C ALA A 304 15.90 -14.51 -6.85
N SER A 305 15.73 -15.84 -6.91
CA SER A 305 16.86 -16.78 -6.86
C SER A 305 17.86 -16.46 -7.98
N SER A 306 19.13 -16.29 -7.62
CA SER A 306 20.22 -15.89 -8.51
C SER A 306 20.12 -14.48 -9.13
N SER A 307 19.13 -13.65 -8.78
CA SER A 307 18.94 -12.32 -9.38
C SER A 307 18.62 -11.19 -8.40
N GLY A 308 18.13 -11.51 -7.20
CA GLY A 308 17.73 -10.53 -6.19
C GLY A 308 18.89 -9.63 -5.77
N PRO A 309 18.79 -8.30 -5.94
CA PRO A 309 19.89 -7.39 -5.62
C PRO A 309 19.96 -7.11 -4.12
N VAL A 310 21.17 -6.99 -3.58
CA VAL A 310 21.43 -6.59 -2.18
C VAL A 310 22.65 -5.68 -2.12
N GLN A 311 22.86 -4.98 -1.00
CA GLN A 311 24.07 -4.23 -0.72
C GLN A 311 24.75 -4.72 0.57
N ILE A 312 26.07 -4.92 0.50
CA ILE A 312 26.94 -5.31 1.63
C ILE A 312 28.22 -4.47 1.53
N GLY A 313 28.67 -3.83 2.62
CA GLY A 313 29.87 -3.00 2.62
C GLY A 313 29.85 -1.88 1.55
N GLY A 314 28.68 -1.29 1.29
CA GLY A 314 28.48 -0.25 0.27
C GLY A 314 28.49 -0.75 -1.19
N ARG A 315 28.68 -2.04 -1.44
CA ARG A 315 28.74 -2.64 -2.78
C ARG A 315 27.50 -3.48 -3.07
N ARG A 316 27.00 -3.41 -4.31
CA ARG A 316 25.86 -4.23 -4.76
C ARG A 316 26.31 -5.64 -5.17
N PHE A 317 25.52 -6.62 -4.75
CA PHE A 317 25.65 -8.03 -5.11
C PHE A 317 24.28 -8.60 -5.47
N THR A 318 24.23 -9.87 -5.87
CA THR A 318 22.98 -10.60 -6.08
C THR A 318 22.95 -11.87 -5.25
N VAL A 319 21.75 -12.38 -4.99
CA VAL A 319 21.55 -13.73 -4.43
C VAL A 319 22.39 -14.75 -5.23
N ALA A 320 23.08 -15.65 -4.53
CA ALA A 320 23.82 -16.77 -5.10
C ALA A 320 23.04 -18.07 -4.86
N GLY A 321 22.35 -18.55 -5.91
CA GLY A 321 21.55 -19.77 -5.85
C GLY A 321 20.11 -19.50 -5.40
N ARG A 322 19.48 -20.50 -4.77
CA ARG A 322 18.07 -20.41 -4.39
C ARG A 322 17.85 -19.63 -3.09
N VAL A 323 16.81 -18.80 -3.10
CA VAL A 323 16.21 -18.25 -1.88
C VAL A 323 15.46 -19.37 -1.14
N CYS A 324 15.75 -19.54 0.14
CA CYS A 324 15.13 -20.52 1.03
C CYS A 324 14.03 -19.87 1.90
N MET A 325 13.39 -20.66 2.77
CA MET A 325 12.26 -20.18 3.58
C MET A 325 12.65 -19.01 4.49
N ASP A 326 13.82 -19.09 5.11
CA ASP A 326 14.25 -18.16 6.17
C ASP A 326 15.62 -17.52 5.89
N GLN A 327 16.27 -17.85 4.77
CA GLN A 327 17.61 -17.32 4.43
C GLN A 327 17.92 -17.43 2.93
N PHE A 328 18.94 -16.69 2.49
CA PHE A 328 19.61 -16.90 1.21
C PHE A 328 21.10 -16.58 1.33
N VAL A 329 21.89 -16.97 0.33
CA VAL A 329 23.34 -16.76 0.30
C VAL A 329 23.70 -15.70 -0.73
N VAL A 330 24.75 -14.93 -0.46
CA VAL A 330 25.35 -13.95 -1.37
C VAL A 330 26.82 -14.31 -1.55
N ASP A 331 27.30 -14.27 -2.80
CA ASP A 331 28.73 -14.39 -3.12
C ASP A 331 29.33 -12.98 -3.24
N VAL A 332 30.28 -12.65 -2.36
CA VAL A 332 30.86 -11.30 -2.27
C VAL A 332 32.31 -11.21 -2.79
N GLY A 333 32.82 -12.27 -3.40
CA GLY A 333 34.20 -12.30 -3.89
C GLY A 333 35.21 -12.17 -2.75
N ASP A 334 36.18 -11.28 -2.94
CA ASP A 334 37.21 -10.94 -1.95
C ASP A 334 36.83 -9.76 -1.03
N LEU A 335 35.56 -9.34 -1.02
CA LEU A 335 35.11 -8.35 -0.05
C LEU A 335 35.25 -8.93 1.36
N GLU A 336 35.96 -8.21 2.23
CA GLU A 336 36.01 -8.51 3.64
C GLU A 336 34.67 -8.14 4.28
N VAL A 337 34.04 -9.10 4.95
CA VAL A 337 32.74 -8.98 5.61
C VAL A 337 32.87 -9.62 6.98
N HIS A 338 32.24 -9.04 8.00
CA HIS A 338 32.28 -9.53 9.37
C HIS A 338 30.90 -10.02 9.83
N ASP A 339 30.86 -10.94 10.80
CA ASP A 339 29.59 -11.40 11.37
C ASP A 339 28.84 -10.19 11.95
N GLY A 340 27.53 -10.13 11.67
CA GLY A 340 26.71 -8.99 12.04
C GLY A 340 26.75 -7.81 11.04
N GLU A 341 27.56 -7.87 9.98
CA GLU A 341 27.61 -6.83 8.95
C GLU A 341 26.20 -6.57 8.38
N PRO A 342 25.76 -5.31 8.28
CA PRO A 342 24.47 -4.99 7.69
C PRO A 342 24.39 -5.35 6.20
N VAL A 343 23.33 -6.07 5.85
CA VAL A 343 22.93 -6.38 4.49
C VAL A 343 21.64 -5.64 4.20
N VAL A 344 21.68 -4.67 3.28
CA VAL A 344 20.47 -3.94 2.85
C VAL A 344 19.87 -4.66 1.65
N LEU A 345 18.65 -5.18 1.81
CA LEU A 345 17.93 -5.82 0.72
C LEU A 345 17.39 -4.73 -0.21
N PHE A 346 16.64 -3.77 0.35
CA PHE A 346 16.24 -2.57 -0.37
C PHE A 346 15.99 -1.39 0.58
N GLY A 347 16.07 -0.17 0.04
CA GLY A 347 15.81 1.08 0.74
C GLY A 347 15.47 2.23 -0.22
N PRO A 348 15.65 3.50 0.22
CA PRO A 348 15.42 4.69 -0.59
C PRO A 348 16.30 4.80 -1.85
N GLY A 349 17.44 4.12 -1.87
CA GLY A 349 18.45 4.19 -2.92
C GLY A 349 19.44 5.35 -2.77
N THR A 350 19.36 6.12 -1.68
CA THR A 350 20.17 7.33 -1.46
C THR A 350 21.64 7.03 -1.16
N ASN A 351 21.96 5.82 -0.70
CA ASN A 351 23.32 5.36 -0.43
C ASN A 351 23.77 4.27 -1.43
N GLY A 352 23.09 4.17 -2.58
CA GLY A 352 23.39 3.18 -3.61
C GLY A 352 22.87 1.77 -3.31
N GLU A 353 22.10 1.58 -2.24
CA GLU A 353 21.36 0.33 -1.97
C GLU A 353 20.30 0.07 -3.05
N PRO A 354 19.87 -1.19 -3.27
CA PRO A 354 18.76 -1.47 -4.18
C PRO A 354 17.46 -0.83 -3.71
N THR A 355 16.56 -0.55 -4.66
CA THR A 355 15.21 -0.07 -4.34
C THR A 355 14.18 -1.20 -4.39
N ALA A 356 12.97 -0.95 -3.86
CA ALA A 356 11.85 -1.88 -4.07
C ALA A 356 11.50 -2.05 -5.56
N GLN A 357 11.79 -1.05 -6.41
CA GLN A 357 11.63 -1.15 -7.85
C GLN A 357 12.70 -2.06 -8.47
N ASP A 358 13.96 -1.97 -8.03
CA ASP A 358 15.04 -2.88 -8.48
C ASP A 358 14.66 -4.35 -8.21
N TRP A 359 14.05 -4.63 -7.06
CA TRP A 359 13.52 -5.97 -6.75
C TRP A 359 12.33 -6.37 -7.62
N ALA A 360 11.42 -5.44 -7.90
CA ALA A 360 10.26 -5.68 -8.74
C ALA A 360 10.68 -6.06 -10.17
N ASP A 361 11.64 -5.31 -10.73
CA ASP A 361 12.14 -5.50 -12.09
C ASP A 361 12.78 -6.88 -12.28
N VAL A 362 13.62 -7.33 -11.33
CA VAL A 362 14.33 -8.63 -11.47
C VAL A 362 13.41 -9.84 -11.35
N VAL A 363 12.22 -9.70 -10.73
CA VAL A 363 11.25 -10.80 -10.59
C VAL A 363 10.00 -10.63 -11.46
N GLY A 364 9.96 -9.60 -12.30
CA GLY A 364 8.85 -9.34 -13.22
C GLY A 364 7.53 -9.02 -12.50
N THR A 365 7.59 -8.20 -11.45
CA THR A 365 6.40 -7.72 -10.72
C THR A 365 6.43 -6.20 -10.56
N ILE A 366 5.63 -5.66 -9.65
CA ILE A 366 5.53 -4.25 -9.31
C ILE A 366 5.99 -4.00 -7.86
N SER A 367 6.54 -2.81 -7.60
CA SER A 367 7.02 -2.41 -6.27
C SER A 367 5.95 -2.48 -5.17
N TYR A 368 4.67 -2.37 -5.54
CA TYR A 368 3.51 -2.65 -4.67
C TYR A 368 3.61 -4.02 -4.01
N GLU A 369 3.87 -5.07 -4.80
CA GLU A 369 3.91 -6.44 -4.31
C GLU A 369 5.13 -6.67 -3.42
N ILE A 370 6.26 -6.05 -3.76
CA ILE A 370 7.51 -6.16 -3.00
C ILE A 370 7.31 -5.68 -1.55
N VAL A 371 6.82 -4.45 -1.36
CA VAL A 371 6.64 -3.91 0.01
C VAL A 371 5.49 -4.56 0.76
N ALA A 372 4.37 -4.83 0.09
CA ALA A 372 3.17 -5.38 0.74
C ALA A 372 3.35 -6.84 1.19
N ARG A 373 4.33 -7.57 0.64
CA ARG A 373 4.64 -8.94 1.05
C ARG A 373 5.61 -9.06 2.21
N MET A 374 6.18 -7.95 2.68
CA MET A 374 7.08 -7.98 3.82
C MET A 374 6.34 -8.44 5.08
N SER A 375 6.76 -9.59 5.60
CA SER A 375 6.03 -10.35 6.60
C SER A 375 5.94 -9.62 7.94
N THR A 376 4.90 -9.94 8.73
CA THR A 376 4.79 -9.52 10.14
C THR A 376 5.80 -10.25 11.04
N ARG A 377 6.47 -11.30 10.53
CA ARG A 377 7.63 -11.93 11.19
C ARG A 377 8.80 -10.98 11.37
N LEU A 378 8.96 -10.03 10.44
CA LEU A 378 10.01 -9.04 10.52
C LEU A 378 9.58 -7.91 11.45
N PRO A 379 10.34 -7.62 12.52
CA PRO A 379 10.05 -6.49 13.36
C PRO A 379 10.13 -5.18 12.58
N ARG A 380 9.21 -4.27 12.89
CA ARG A 380 9.17 -2.93 12.33
C ARG A 380 9.73 -1.94 13.33
N LEU A 381 10.70 -1.14 12.88
CA LEU A 381 11.27 -0.01 13.59
C LEU A 381 10.77 1.27 12.94
N TYR A 382 10.25 2.20 13.74
CA TYR A 382 9.74 3.48 13.25
C TYR A 382 10.74 4.58 13.60
N LEU A 383 11.11 5.37 12.58
CA LEU A 383 11.92 6.58 12.72
C LEU A 383 11.05 7.82 12.53
N GLY A 384 11.49 8.95 13.09
CA GLY A 384 10.80 10.24 12.98
C GLY A 384 9.80 10.54 14.09
N ASP A 385 9.31 11.77 14.14
CA ASP A 385 8.41 12.24 15.20
C ASP A 385 7.03 11.55 15.10
N GLY A 386 6.70 10.71 16.08
CA GLY A 386 5.43 9.98 16.14
C GLY A 386 5.52 8.50 16.55
N ALA A 387 6.71 8.03 16.96
CA ALA A 387 6.92 6.72 17.59
C ALA A 387 6.30 6.63 18.99
#